data_AF-A0A955RFB3-F1
#
_entry.id   AF-A0A955RFB3-F1
#
_cell.length_a   1.000
_cell.length_b   1.000
_cell.length_c   1.000
_cell.angle_alpha   90.00
_cell.angle_beta   90.00
_cell.angle_gamma   90.00
#
_symmetry.space_group_name_H-M   'P 1'
#
loop_
_entity.id
_entity.type
_entity.pdbx_description
1 polymer ?
#
loop_
_entity_poly.entity_id
_entity_poly.type
_entity_poly.pdbx_seq_one_letter_code
_entity_poly.pdbx_strand_id
1 'polypeptide(L)'
;MLPPPLLLLLAAGCHHRPPEAAAPEPSRIEAQKARAAEDGPDRTLEVVRLASYALADGDPDTAETALRQAVGPMQDFRAEGELRALVGSERSKEWKGDPYEKMMAFTYLGFLLLEGGDRGNALAMSKSAILADTGTSRFPYRSDFATAFVLQTLVYDDLG
;
A
#
# COMPACT_ATOMS: atom_id res chain seq x y z
N MET A 1 -47.68 26.16 -70.08
CA MET A 1 -47.60 24.76 -69.61
C MET A 1 -46.45 24.68 -68.61
N LEU A 2 -46.71 24.20 -67.39
CA LEU A 2 -45.81 24.02 -66.23
C LEU A 2 -46.30 22.74 -65.50
N PRO A 3 -45.55 21.99 -64.65
CA PRO A 3 -44.12 21.63 -64.52
C PRO A 3 -43.95 20.05 -64.57
N PRO A 4 -42.93 19.33 -64.02
CA PRO A 4 -42.42 19.39 -62.64
C PRO A 4 -40.87 19.43 -62.46
N PRO A 5 -40.41 19.91 -61.29
CA PRO A 5 -39.05 19.77 -60.78
C PRO A 5 -38.93 18.49 -59.93
N LEU A 6 -37.78 17.81 -59.88
CA LEU A 6 -37.54 16.88 -58.77
C LEU A 6 -36.05 16.56 -58.55
N LEU A 7 -35.66 16.70 -57.27
CA LEU A 7 -34.71 15.86 -56.57
C LEU A 7 -33.20 16.11 -56.77
N LEU A 8 -32.71 17.20 -56.18
CA LEU A 8 -31.34 17.25 -55.66
C LEU A 8 -31.37 17.53 -54.14
N LEU A 9 -31.72 16.51 -53.37
CA LEU A 9 -31.70 16.54 -51.90
C LEU A 9 -31.46 15.11 -51.43
N LEU A 10 -30.26 14.83 -50.92
CA LEU A 10 -29.96 13.88 -49.82
C LEU A 10 -28.46 13.49 -49.85
N ALA A 11 -27.62 14.32 -49.23
CA ALA A 11 -26.35 13.87 -48.69
C ALA A 11 -25.96 14.67 -47.43
N ALA A 12 -26.94 15.00 -46.58
CA ALA A 12 -26.68 15.30 -45.19
C ALA A 12 -26.71 13.97 -44.43
N GLY A 13 -25.67 13.16 -44.61
CA GLY A 13 -25.46 12.00 -43.74
C GLY A 13 -25.23 12.54 -42.34
N CYS A 14 -26.15 12.24 -41.42
CA CYS A 14 -25.92 12.41 -39.99
C CYS A 14 -24.71 11.55 -39.62
N HIS A 15 -23.54 12.17 -39.58
CA HIS A 15 -22.33 11.57 -39.07
C HIS A 15 -22.51 11.45 -37.56
N HIS A 16 -23.14 10.36 -37.13
CA HIS A 16 -23.21 9.97 -35.73
C HIS A 16 -21.76 9.67 -35.32
N ARG A 17 -21.06 10.67 -34.74
CA ARG A 17 -19.81 10.39 -34.06
C ARG A 17 -20.15 9.41 -32.94
N PRO A 18 -19.55 8.20 -32.90
CA PRO A 18 -19.65 7.39 -31.71
C PRO A 18 -19.24 8.26 -30.52
N PRO A 19 -19.90 8.14 -29.36
CA PRO A 19 -19.47 8.87 -28.18
C PRO A 19 -17.98 8.62 -28.01
N GLU A 20 -17.22 9.72 -27.87
CA GLU A 20 -15.79 9.64 -27.56
C GLU A 20 -15.66 8.65 -26.40
N ALA A 21 -14.87 7.60 -26.59
CA ALA A 21 -14.76 6.53 -25.59
C ALA A 21 -14.40 7.21 -24.27
N ALA A 22 -15.25 7.04 -23.26
CA ALA A 22 -14.97 7.57 -21.93
C ALA A 22 -13.54 7.16 -21.55
N ALA A 23 -12.78 8.10 -20.99
CA ALA A 23 -11.43 7.80 -20.54
C ALA A 23 -11.47 6.51 -19.69
N PRO A 24 -10.54 5.57 -19.88
CA PRO A 24 -10.56 4.32 -19.14
C PRO A 24 -10.57 4.64 -17.64
N GLU A 25 -11.45 3.96 -16.90
CA GLU A 25 -11.47 4.07 -15.45
C GLU A 25 -10.09 3.75 -14.88
N PRO A 26 -9.61 4.51 -13.88
CA PRO A 26 -8.29 4.28 -13.32
C PRO A 26 -8.21 2.86 -12.75
N SER A 27 -7.07 2.21 -12.96
CA SER A 27 -6.78 0.91 -12.35
C SER A 27 -6.88 1.00 -10.82
N ARG A 28 -7.06 -0.15 -10.16
CA ARG A 28 -7.12 -0.22 -8.69
C ARG A 28 -5.88 0.42 -8.04
N ILE A 29 -4.70 0.22 -8.63
CA ILE A 29 -3.44 0.83 -8.14
C ILE A 29 -3.47 2.34 -8.34
N GLU A 30 -3.89 2.87 -9.49
CA GLU A 30 -3.96 4.31 -9.73
C GLU A 30 -4.97 5.00 -8.80
N ALA A 31 -6.15 4.40 -8.62
CA ALA A 31 -7.16 4.89 -7.69
C ALA A 31 -6.63 4.89 -6.24
N GLN A 32 -5.88 3.86 -5.85
CA GLN A 32 -5.30 3.78 -4.51
C GLN A 32 -4.11 4.73 -4.33
N LYS A 33 -3.29 4.96 -5.37
CA LYS A 33 -2.23 5.98 -5.36
C LYS A 33 -2.80 7.38 -5.09
N ALA A 34 -3.95 7.70 -5.68
CA ALA A 34 -4.63 8.97 -5.42
C ALA A 34 -5.03 9.11 -3.94
N ARG A 35 -5.59 8.06 -3.33
CA ARG A 35 -5.93 8.05 -1.89
C ARG A 35 -4.70 8.17 -0.99
N ALA A 36 -3.63 7.45 -1.31
CA ALA A 36 -2.38 7.45 -0.55
C ALA A 36 -1.62 8.80 -0.63
N ALA A 37 -1.95 9.64 -1.62
CA ALA A 37 -1.41 10.99 -1.77
C ALA A 37 -2.15 12.02 -0.89
N GLU A 38 -3.34 11.70 -0.38
CA GLU A 38 -4.08 12.58 0.51
C GLU A 38 -3.43 12.61 1.90
N ASP A 39 -3.24 13.82 2.45
CA ASP A 39 -2.76 14.00 3.82
C ASP A 39 -3.93 13.83 4.81
N GLY A 40 -3.66 13.11 5.91
CA GLY A 40 -4.66 12.85 6.93
C GLY A 40 -4.21 11.77 7.92
N PRO A 41 -4.99 11.53 8.98
CA PRO A 41 -4.67 10.52 9.99
C PRO A 41 -4.57 9.10 9.40
N ASP A 42 -5.26 8.84 8.29
CA ASP A 42 -5.30 7.53 7.64
C ASP A 42 -4.30 7.39 6.48
N ARG A 43 -3.45 8.41 6.22
CA ARG A 43 -2.51 8.38 5.09
C ARG A 43 -1.65 7.12 5.09
N THR A 44 -1.11 6.73 6.24
CA THR A 44 -0.29 5.52 6.38
C THR A 44 -1.08 4.25 6.05
N LEU A 45 -2.37 4.17 6.42
CA LEU A 45 -3.25 3.06 6.06
C LEU A 45 -3.43 2.98 4.54
N GLU A 46 -3.68 4.12 3.89
CA GLU A 46 -3.86 4.16 2.44
C GLU A 46 -2.58 3.78 1.67
N VAL A 47 -1.40 4.12 2.21
CA VAL A 47 -0.09 3.70 1.67
C VAL A 47 0.11 2.18 1.82
N VAL A 48 -0.24 1.58 2.96
CA VAL A 48 -0.14 0.12 3.15
C VAL A 48 -1.13 -0.64 2.25
N ARG A 49 -2.32 -0.08 2.02
CA ARG A 49 -3.28 -0.62 1.03
C ARG A 49 -2.72 -0.57 -0.39
N LEU A 50 -2.06 0.52 -0.76
CA LEU A 50 -1.36 0.63 -2.04
C LEU A 50 -0.32 -0.49 -2.20
N ALA A 51 0.52 -0.70 -1.19
CA ALA A 51 1.48 -1.79 -1.19
C ALA A 51 0.82 -3.17 -1.36
N SER A 52 -0.30 -3.39 -0.66
CA SER A 52 -1.05 -4.66 -0.74
C SER A 52 -1.62 -4.92 -2.14
N TYR A 53 -2.13 -3.89 -2.81
CA TYR A 53 -2.60 -4.02 -4.19
C TYR A 53 -1.45 -4.24 -5.17
N ALA A 54 -0.34 -3.54 -5.00
CA ALA A 54 0.85 -3.71 -5.82
C ALA A 54 1.44 -5.13 -5.70
N LEU A 55 1.54 -5.67 -4.48
CA LEU A 55 1.95 -7.06 -4.25
C LEU A 55 1.00 -8.05 -4.93
N ALA A 56 -0.31 -7.83 -4.83
CA ALA A 56 -1.32 -8.71 -5.43
C ALA A 56 -1.28 -8.71 -6.97
N ASP A 57 -0.89 -7.58 -7.58
CA ASP A 57 -0.82 -7.41 -9.04
C ASP A 57 0.59 -7.71 -9.61
N GLY A 58 1.54 -8.11 -8.76
CA GLY A 58 2.90 -8.44 -9.19
C GLY A 58 3.74 -7.22 -9.56
N ASP A 59 3.49 -6.07 -8.93
CA ASP A 59 4.25 -4.83 -9.07
C ASP A 59 5.13 -4.60 -7.82
N PRO A 60 6.32 -5.26 -7.75
CA PRO A 60 7.19 -5.16 -6.59
C PRO A 60 7.77 -3.75 -6.39
N ASP A 61 7.96 -2.98 -7.46
CA ASP A 61 8.52 -1.62 -7.41
C ASP A 61 7.58 -0.64 -6.70
N THR A 62 6.28 -0.67 -7.07
CA THR A 62 5.27 0.14 -6.36
C THR A 62 5.12 -0.36 -4.91
N ALA A 63 5.15 -1.68 -4.69
CA ALA A 63 5.03 -2.26 -3.35
C ALA A 63 6.17 -1.82 -2.43
N GLU A 64 7.42 -1.93 -2.87
CA GLU A 64 8.60 -1.52 -2.10
C GLU A 64 8.53 -0.03 -1.77
N THR A 65 8.24 0.80 -2.77
CA THR A 65 8.15 2.26 -2.59
C THR A 65 7.10 2.62 -1.54
N ALA A 66 5.91 2.03 -1.62
CA ALA A 66 4.84 2.27 -0.67
C ALA A 66 5.20 1.76 0.74
N LEU A 67 5.77 0.56 0.85
CA LEU A 67 6.17 0.01 2.15
C LEU A 67 7.29 0.84 2.80
N ARG A 68 8.29 1.29 2.05
CA ARG A 68 9.34 2.20 2.56
C ARG A 68 8.74 3.49 3.15
N GLN A 69 7.68 4.02 2.55
CA GLN A 69 6.97 5.18 3.08
C GLN A 69 6.19 4.84 4.36
N ALA A 70 5.57 3.66 4.44
CA ALA A 70 4.72 3.27 5.57
C ALA A 70 5.49 2.84 6.84
N VAL A 71 6.65 2.19 6.69
CA VAL A 71 7.34 1.56 7.83
C VAL A 71 7.83 2.56 8.89
N GLY A 72 8.17 3.79 8.49
CA GLY A 72 8.61 4.84 9.42
C GLY A 72 7.55 5.17 10.49
N PRO A 73 6.34 5.61 10.10
CA PRO A 73 5.22 5.82 11.03
C PRO A 73 4.85 4.56 11.84
N MET A 74 4.94 3.38 11.23
CA MET A 74 4.58 2.11 11.86
C MET A 74 5.59 1.64 12.94
N GLN A 75 6.85 2.10 12.90
CA GLN A 75 7.90 1.74 13.87
C GLN A 75 7.75 2.36 15.27
N ASP A 76 6.66 3.11 15.54
CA ASP A 76 6.36 3.55 16.90
C ASP A 76 5.78 2.38 17.73
N PHE A 77 6.64 1.69 18.48
CA PHE A 77 6.29 0.59 19.38
C PHE A 77 5.94 1.03 20.80
N ARG A 78 5.85 2.34 21.08
CA ARG A 78 5.50 2.82 22.42
C ARG A 78 4.09 2.35 22.77
N ALA A 79 3.94 1.69 23.92
CA ALA A 79 2.64 1.45 24.50
C ALA A 79 1.95 2.80 24.72
N GLU A 80 0.77 3.00 24.13
CA GLU A 80 -0.06 4.13 24.49
C GLU A 80 -0.49 3.94 25.94
N GLY A 81 0.14 4.67 26.87
CA GLY A 81 -0.25 4.63 28.27
C GLY A 81 -1.73 4.99 28.41
N GLU A 82 -2.41 4.38 29.39
CA GLU A 82 -3.85 4.56 29.68
C GLU A 82 -4.28 6.05 29.69
N LEU A 83 -3.39 6.94 30.09
CA LEU A 83 -3.64 8.39 30.14
C LEU A 83 -3.75 9.05 28.76
N ARG A 84 -3.05 8.57 27.73
CA ARG A 84 -3.12 9.13 26.36
C ARG A 84 -4.40 8.69 25.64
N ALA A 85 -4.89 7.49 25.94
CA ALA A 85 -6.16 6.98 25.46
C ALA A 85 -7.37 7.73 26.07
N LEU A 86 -7.24 8.24 27.30
CA LEU A 86 -8.31 8.97 27.98
C LEU A 86 -8.43 10.45 27.59
N VAL A 87 -7.35 11.06 27.08
CA VAL A 87 -7.24 12.52 26.87
C VAL A 87 -7.30 12.93 25.40
N GLY A 88 -7.06 12.01 24.45
CA GLY A 88 -7.05 12.32 23.02
C GLY A 88 -8.44 12.26 22.39
N SER A 89 -8.97 13.38 21.89
CA SER A 89 -10.19 13.40 21.08
C SER A 89 -10.11 12.35 19.95
N GLU A 90 -11.11 11.47 19.88
CA GLU A 90 -11.19 10.30 18.98
C GLU A 90 -11.01 10.61 17.48
N ARG A 91 -10.95 11.88 17.08
CA ARG A 91 -10.87 12.32 15.67
C ARG A 91 -9.46 12.64 15.15
N SER A 92 -8.40 12.39 15.94
CA SER A 92 -7.04 12.88 15.62
C SER A 92 -5.91 11.85 15.72
N LYS A 93 -6.25 10.57 15.96
CA LYS A 93 -5.22 9.55 16.11
C LYS A 93 -4.74 9.09 14.75
N GLU A 94 -3.49 9.42 14.44
CA GLU A 94 -2.78 8.91 13.26
C GLU A 94 -2.78 7.37 13.30
N TRP A 95 -3.17 6.76 12.19
CA TRP A 95 -3.13 5.31 12.03
C TRP A 95 -1.67 4.86 11.96
N LYS A 96 -1.31 3.89 12.81
CA LYS A 96 0.05 3.33 12.91
C LYS A 96 0.10 1.83 12.65
N GLY A 97 -1.05 1.22 12.39
CA GLY A 97 -1.22 -0.22 12.33
C GLY A 97 -1.23 -0.89 13.71
N ASP A 98 -1.93 -2.00 13.80
CA ASP A 98 -1.84 -2.93 14.91
C ASP A 98 -0.53 -3.76 14.85
N PRO A 99 -0.20 -4.55 15.89
CA PRO A 99 1.00 -5.38 15.89
C PRO A 99 1.11 -6.33 14.68
N TYR A 100 0.00 -6.91 14.23
CA TYR A 100 -0.02 -7.84 13.10
C TYR A 100 0.24 -7.11 11.78
N GLU A 101 -0.43 -5.98 11.54
CA GLU A 101 -0.24 -5.15 10.35
C GLU A 101 1.20 -4.66 10.23
N LYS A 102 1.80 -4.24 11.35
CA LYS A 102 3.23 -3.87 11.44
C LYS A 102 4.14 -5.04 11.08
N MET A 103 3.94 -6.19 11.72
CA MET A 103 4.71 -7.41 11.46
C MET A 103 4.67 -7.77 9.97
N MET A 104 3.48 -7.75 9.35
CA MET A 104 3.31 -8.06 7.94
C MET A 104 4.02 -7.03 7.03
N ALA A 105 3.85 -5.73 7.30
CA ALA A 105 4.50 -4.68 6.51
C ALA A 105 6.04 -4.77 6.54
N PHE A 106 6.62 -4.97 7.73
CA PHE A 106 8.06 -5.17 7.87
C PHE A 106 8.53 -6.45 7.15
N THR A 107 7.78 -7.53 7.27
CA THR A 107 8.15 -8.81 6.63
C THR A 107 8.16 -8.71 5.11
N TYR A 108 7.11 -8.14 4.50
CA TYR A 108 7.05 -7.99 3.05
C TYR A 108 8.13 -7.03 2.54
N LEU A 109 8.35 -5.90 3.22
CA LEU A 109 9.43 -5.00 2.84
C LEU A 109 10.78 -5.72 2.95
N GLY A 110 10.99 -6.50 4.01
CA GLY A 110 12.22 -7.26 4.20
C GLY A 110 12.52 -8.24 3.06
N PHE A 111 11.52 -8.94 2.54
CA PHE A 111 11.70 -9.81 1.36
C PHE A 111 12.02 -9.03 0.09
N LEU A 112 11.28 -7.94 -0.20
CA LEU A 112 11.56 -7.08 -1.37
C LEU A 112 12.99 -6.52 -1.32
N LEU A 113 13.44 -6.08 -0.14
CA LEU A 113 14.79 -5.59 0.08
C LEU A 113 15.86 -6.67 -0.13
N LEU A 114 15.59 -7.89 0.34
CA LEU A 114 16.50 -9.03 0.13
C LEU A 114 16.61 -9.36 -1.36
N GLU A 115 15.49 -9.43 -2.08
CA GLU A 115 15.45 -9.64 -3.53
C GLU A 115 16.20 -8.52 -4.30
N GLY A 116 16.07 -7.28 -3.83
CA GLY A 116 16.81 -6.11 -4.34
C GLY A 116 18.28 -6.04 -3.90
N GLY A 117 18.76 -6.96 -3.06
CA GLY A 117 20.14 -7.02 -2.57
C GLY A 117 20.48 -6.07 -1.41
N ASP A 118 19.49 -5.34 -0.87
CA ASP A 118 19.62 -4.45 0.30
C ASP A 118 19.54 -5.26 1.62
N ARG A 119 20.54 -6.13 1.81
CA ARG A 119 20.64 -7.07 2.94
C ARG A 119 20.58 -6.37 4.30
N GLY A 120 21.20 -5.20 4.42
CA GLY A 120 21.25 -4.45 5.67
C GLY A 120 19.85 -4.00 6.12
N ASN A 121 19.07 -3.42 5.21
CA ASN A 121 17.70 -3.04 5.53
C ASN A 121 16.78 -4.26 5.63
N ALA A 122 17.00 -5.32 4.85
CA ALA A 122 16.26 -6.58 5.00
C ALA A 122 16.42 -7.18 6.40
N LEU A 123 17.65 -7.19 6.95
CA LEU A 123 17.92 -7.62 8.32
C LEU A 123 17.24 -6.73 9.36
N ALA A 124 17.24 -5.41 9.14
CA ALA A 124 16.56 -4.47 10.04
C ALA A 124 15.04 -4.70 10.04
N MET A 125 14.46 -4.99 8.88
CA MET A 125 13.05 -5.30 8.73
C MET A 125 12.67 -6.63 9.38
N SER A 126 13.49 -7.67 9.25
CA SER A 126 13.22 -8.96 9.92
C SER A 126 13.18 -8.81 11.45
N LYS A 127 14.11 -8.02 12.02
CA LYS A 127 14.11 -7.69 13.46
C LYS A 127 12.88 -6.87 13.86
N SER A 128 12.47 -5.92 13.03
CA SER A 128 11.27 -5.10 13.27
C SER A 128 10.00 -5.95 13.25
N ALA A 129 9.92 -6.94 12.34
CA ALA A 129 8.81 -7.89 12.27
C ALA A 129 8.70 -8.76 13.54
N ILE A 130 9.82 -9.34 13.98
CA ILE A 130 9.90 -10.12 15.23
C ILE A 130 9.46 -9.26 16.42
N LEU A 131 9.93 -8.00 16.49
CA LEU A 131 9.56 -7.09 17.56
C LEU A 131 8.06 -6.75 17.55
N ALA A 132 7.48 -6.51 16.37
CA ALA A 132 6.06 -6.24 16.21
C ALA A 132 5.19 -7.41 16.68
N ASP A 133 5.57 -8.63 16.32
CA ASP A 133 4.86 -9.86 16.67
C ASP A 133 4.95 -10.21 18.17
N THR A 134 6.06 -9.84 18.82
CA THR A 134 6.30 -10.15 20.24
C THR A 134 5.26 -9.54 21.20
N GLY A 135 4.49 -8.54 20.77
CA GLY A 135 3.40 -7.95 21.55
C GLY A 135 3.86 -7.16 22.79
N THR A 136 2.88 -6.68 23.58
CA THR A 136 3.10 -5.76 24.70
C THR A 136 3.77 -6.42 25.92
N SER A 137 4.35 -5.55 26.77
CA SER A 137 5.36 -5.78 27.82
C SER A 137 5.17 -6.94 28.83
N ARG A 138 4.03 -7.62 28.84
CA ARG A 138 3.72 -8.64 29.84
C ARG A 138 4.45 -9.96 29.61
N PHE A 139 4.84 -10.25 28.36
CA PHE A 139 5.57 -11.46 28.01
C PHE A 139 6.55 -11.21 26.84
N PRO A 140 7.72 -10.62 27.11
CA PRO A 140 8.71 -10.37 26.05
C PRO A 140 9.23 -11.70 25.47
N TYR A 141 9.71 -11.65 24.22
CA TYR A 141 10.32 -12.77 23.48
C TYR A 141 9.38 -13.93 23.11
N ARG A 142 8.12 -13.64 22.78
CA ARG A 142 7.12 -14.62 22.32
C ARG A 142 6.72 -14.49 20.84
N SER A 143 7.57 -13.92 20.00
CA SER A 143 7.31 -13.98 18.56
C SER A 143 7.28 -15.44 18.11
N ASP A 144 6.16 -15.85 17.52
CA ASP A 144 5.93 -17.17 16.94
C ASP A 144 5.76 -17.11 15.42
N PHE A 145 5.87 -15.91 14.83
CA PHE A 145 5.85 -15.70 13.39
C PHE A 145 7.15 -16.19 12.72
N ALA A 146 7.18 -17.50 12.44
CA ALA A 146 8.31 -18.21 11.85
C ALA A 146 8.87 -17.54 10.58
N THR A 147 8.02 -16.94 9.75
CA THR A 147 8.44 -16.31 8.49
C THR A 147 9.45 -15.19 8.69
N ALA A 148 9.35 -14.39 9.76
CA ALA A 148 10.35 -13.35 10.03
C ALA A 148 11.71 -13.93 10.43
N PHE A 149 11.73 -15.08 11.12
CA PHE A 149 12.97 -15.81 11.43
C PHE A 149 13.58 -16.47 10.18
N VAL A 150 12.75 -16.98 9.27
CA VAL A 150 13.22 -17.49 7.97
C VAL A 150 13.87 -16.37 7.17
N LEU A 151 13.21 -15.21 7.04
CA LEU A 151 13.80 -14.04 6.39
C LEU A 151 15.14 -13.66 7.03
N GLN A 152 15.19 -13.60 8.36
CA GLN A 152 16.43 -13.29 9.07
C GLN A 152 17.55 -14.29 8.76
N THR A 153 17.22 -15.58 8.68
CA THR A 153 18.17 -16.64 8.35
C THR A 153 18.68 -16.50 6.91
N LEU A 154 17.79 -16.25 5.95
CA LEU A 154 18.15 -16.04 4.54
C LEU A 154 19.11 -14.84 4.39
N VAL A 155 18.84 -13.75 5.12
CA VAL A 155 19.72 -12.57 5.08
C VAL A 155 21.10 -12.88 5.69
N TYR A 156 21.17 -13.67 6.77
CA TYR A 156 22.47 -14.06 7.34
C TYR A 156 23.26 -14.98 6.42
N ASP A 157 22.62 -15.98 5.81
CA ASP A 157 23.27 -16.88 4.85
C ASP A 157 23.89 -16.10 3.68
N ASP A 158 23.19 -15.08 3.19
CA ASP A 158 23.64 -14.22 2.10
C ASP A 158 24.69 -13.17 2.51
N LEU A 159 24.97 -13.00 3.82
CA LEU A 159 26.05 -12.16 4.35
C LEU A 159 27.35 -12.93 4.62
N GLY A 160 27.29 -14.27 4.75
CA GLY A 160 28.42 -15.15 5.12
C GLY A 160 28.73 -15.14 6.61
#